data_AF-A0A1B6FG64-F1
#
_entry.id   AF-A0A1B6FG64-F1
#
_cell.length_a   1.000
_cell.length_b   1.000
_cell.length_c   1.000
_cell.angle_alpha   90.00
_cell.angle_beta   90.00
_cell.angle_gamma   90.00
#
_symmetry.space_group_name_H-M   'P 1'
#
loop_
_entity.id
_entity.type
_entity.pdbx_description
1 polymer ?
#
loop_
_entity_poly.entity_id
_entity_poly.type
_entity_poly.pdbx_seq_one_letter_code
_entity_poly.pdbx_strand_id
1 'polypeptide(L)'
;VILYTDDTAIINKQPSSSLALAQAKLNQNLIQNWLTANELVLNTNKTVTTFFGLKEKPEQLSENPKFLGLTLDPTLCWHQHIIGLKIKLSRSIYALRRLCGELDQNGIRTAYFGIFQTHITYGLAV
;
A
#
# COMPACT_ATOMS: atom_id res chain seq x y z
N VAL A 1 8.31 -13.75 2.71
CA VAL A 1 8.72 -12.62 1.84
C VAL A 1 7.67 -12.50 0.76
N ILE A 2 7.20 -11.28 0.48
CA ILE A 2 6.30 -10.99 -0.64
C ILE A 2 7.12 -10.21 -1.67
N LEU A 3 7.06 -10.64 -2.93
CA LEU A 3 7.82 -10.06 -4.03
C LEU A 3 6.85 -9.61 -5.12
N TYR A 4 7.04 -8.40 -5.61
CA TYR A 4 6.36 -7.88 -6.78
C TYR A 4 7.34 -6.98 -7.54
N THR A 5 7.85 -7.44 -8.68
CA THR A 5 8.96 -6.77 -9.39
C THR A 5 10.12 -6.46 -8.44
N ASP A 6 10.51 -5.20 -8.29
CA ASP A 6 11.49 -4.65 -7.36
C ASP A 6 10.92 -4.38 -5.96
N ASP A 7 9.60 -4.24 -5.81
CA ASP A 7 8.94 -4.05 -4.53
C ASP A 7 8.98 -5.35 -3.71
N THR A 8 9.76 -5.33 -2.62
CA THR A 8 9.92 -6.47 -1.71
C THR A 8 9.42 -6.11 -0.32
N ALA A 9 8.53 -6.95 0.23
CA ALA A 9 8.08 -6.83 1.61
C ALA A 9 8.51 -8.05 2.43
N ILE A 10 9.10 -7.78 3.60
CA ILE A 10 9.52 -8.80 4.56
C ILE A 10 8.56 -8.73 5.74
N ILE A 11 8.05 -9.88 6.13
CA ILE A 11 7.12 -10.00 7.25
C ILE A 11 7.84 -10.80 8.33
N ASN A 12 7.91 -10.25 9.52
CA ASN A 12 8.38 -10.93 10.72
C ASN A 12 7.32 -10.83 11.81
N LYS A 13 7.12 -11.93 12.54
CA LYS A 13 6.20 -12.00 13.69
C LYS A 13 7.02 -12.20 14.95
N GLN A 14 6.79 -11.37 15.95
CA GLN A 14 7.45 -11.48 17.26
C GLN A 14 6.43 -11.23 18.39
N PRO A 15 6.66 -11.77 19.61
CA PRO A 15 5.74 -11.58 20.74
C PRO A 15 5.70 -10.15 21.29
N SER A 16 6.77 -9.37 21.09
CA SER A 16 6.90 -8.00 21.59
C SER A 16 7.39 -7.07 20.48
N SER A 17 6.96 -5.81 20.51
CA SER A 17 7.39 -4.75 19.59
C SER A 17 8.91 -4.54 19.57
N SER A 18 9.59 -4.65 20.72
CA SER A 18 11.06 -4.51 20.80
C SER A 18 11.80 -5.61 20.04
N LEU A 19 11.36 -6.87 20.21
CA LEU A 19 11.89 -8.02 19.48
C LEU A 19 11.57 -7.92 17.98
N ALA A 20 10.37 -7.45 17.63
CA ALA A 20 9.96 -7.23 16.24
C ALA A 20 10.91 -6.25 15.54
N LEU A 21 11.23 -5.13 16.20
CA LEU A 21 12.13 -4.11 15.65
C LEU A 21 13.57 -4.62 15.56
N ALA A 22 14.07 -5.33 16.57
CA ALA A 22 15.40 -5.93 16.55
C ALA A 22 15.55 -6.91 15.39
N GLN A 23 14.55 -7.79 15.20
CA GLN A 23 14.54 -8.73 14.08
C GLN A 23 14.41 -8.03 12.72
N ALA A 24 13.60 -6.97 12.61
CA ALA A 24 13.47 -6.20 11.38
C ALA A 24 14.80 -5.57 10.95
N LYS A 25 15.54 -4.96 11.89
CA LYS A 25 16.88 -4.41 11.63
C LYS A 25 17.88 -5.47 11.17
N LEU A 26 17.86 -6.64 11.82
CA LEU A 26 18.70 -7.76 11.42
C LEU A 26 18.37 -8.20 9.99
N ASN A 27 17.09 -8.38 9.68
CA ASN A 27 16.64 -8.78 8.34
C ASN A 27 17.04 -7.75 7.27
N GLN A 28 16.92 -6.45 7.58
CA GLN A 28 17.32 -5.37 6.68
C GLN A 28 18.82 -5.43 6.36
N ASN A 29 19.68 -5.68 7.36
CA ASN A 29 21.12 -5.83 7.16
C ASN A 29 21.45 -7.07 6.31
N LEU A 30 20.79 -8.21 6.56
CA LEU A 30 21.00 -9.42 5.76
C LEU A 30 20.65 -9.19 4.29
N ILE A 31 19.54 -8.51 4.03
CA ILE A 31 19.08 -8.23 2.66
C ILE A 31 19.97 -7.21 1.99
N GLN A 32 20.40 -6.17 2.71
CA GLN A 32 21.38 -5.22 2.19
C GLN A 32 22.67 -5.94 1.76
N ASN A 33 23.19 -6.84 2.59
CA ASN A 33 24.40 -7.59 2.27
C ASN A 33 24.20 -8.49 1.05
N TRP A 34 23.05 -9.18 0.97
CA TRP A 34 22.72 -10.03 -0.16
C TRP A 34 22.57 -9.22 -1.46
N LEU A 35 21.88 -8.08 -1.42
CA LEU A 35 21.73 -7.18 -2.56
C LEU A 35 23.09 -6.69 -3.04
N THR A 36 23.94 -6.19 -2.14
CA THR A 36 25.28 -5.69 -2.47
C THR A 36 26.15 -6.80 -3.08
N ALA A 37 26.10 -8.02 -2.55
CA ALA A 37 26.83 -9.16 -3.09
C ALA A 37 26.38 -9.58 -4.51
N ASN A 38 25.16 -9.17 -4.92
CA ASN A 38 24.60 -9.41 -6.24
C ASN A 38 24.54 -8.13 -7.09
N GLU A 39 25.35 -7.10 -6.76
CA GLU A 39 25.44 -5.83 -7.49
C GLU A 39 24.11 -5.04 -7.55
N LEU A 40 23.24 -5.26 -6.57
CA LEU A 40 21.98 -4.53 -6.40
C LEU A 40 22.09 -3.52 -5.25
N VAL A 41 21.38 -2.41 -5.36
CA VAL A 41 21.37 -1.32 -4.36
C VAL A 41 19.99 -1.20 -3.74
N LEU A 42 19.91 -1.26 -2.41
CA LEU A 42 18.69 -1.00 -1.66
C LEU A 42 18.35 0.49 -1.69
N ASN A 43 17.12 0.83 -2.08
CA ASN A 43 16.63 2.19 -2.00
C ASN A 43 16.21 2.53 -0.56
N THR A 44 17.14 3.04 0.24
CA THR A 44 16.90 3.39 1.64
C THR A 44 15.84 4.46 1.83
N ASN A 45 15.68 5.39 0.87
CA ASN A 45 14.66 6.43 0.93
C ASN A 45 13.23 5.90 0.74
N LYS A 46 13.08 4.79 -0.01
CA LYS A 46 11.78 4.13 -0.22
C LYS A 46 11.53 2.98 0.75
N THR A 47 12.56 2.51 1.44
CA THR A 47 12.47 1.37 2.36
C THR A 47 11.90 1.86 3.70
N VAL A 48 10.71 1.36 4.05
CA VAL A 48 10.02 1.72 5.28
C VAL A 48 9.85 0.49 6.17
N THR A 49 10.03 0.67 7.48
CA THR A 49 9.70 -0.34 8.49
C THR A 49 8.45 0.08 9.23
N THR A 50 7.42 -0.77 9.23
CA THR A 50 6.14 -0.49 9.90
C THR A 50 5.75 -1.66 10.78
N PHE A 51 5.17 -1.34 11.93
CA PHE A 51 4.65 -2.33 12.87
C PHE A 51 3.14 -2.45 12.71
N PHE A 52 2.62 -3.69 12.73
CA PHE A 52 1.19 -3.97 12.70
C PHE A 52 0.78 -4.68 14.00
N GLY A 53 -0.17 -4.09 14.72
CA GLY A 53 -0.65 -4.64 15.98
C GLY A 53 -1.80 -3.85 16.59
N LEU A 54 -2.66 -4.55 17.34
CA LEU A 54 -3.87 -3.97 17.93
C LEU A 54 -3.65 -3.28 19.28
N LYS A 55 -2.65 -3.72 20.06
CA LYS A 55 -2.45 -3.30 21.46
C LYS A 55 -1.23 -2.42 21.67
N GLU A 56 -0.11 -2.77 21.06
CA GLU A 56 1.13 -2.01 21.17
C GLU A 56 1.32 -1.15 19.93
N LYS A 57 1.34 0.17 20.10
CA LYS A 57 1.85 1.09 19.08
C LYS A 57 3.25 1.51 19.49
N PRO A 58 4.32 1.08 18.79
CA PRO A 58 5.62 1.68 19.02
C PRO A 58 5.53 3.16 18.66
N GLU A 59 5.92 4.04 19.60
CA GLU A 59 5.77 5.51 19.48
C GLU A 59 6.48 6.11 18.25
N GLN A 60 7.38 5.36 17.61
CA GLN A 60 8.32 5.87 16.60
C GLN A 60 8.13 5.33 15.17
N LEU A 61 7.17 4.43 14.90
CA LEU A 61 7.02 3.77 13.58
C LEU A 61 5.67 4.05 12.90
N SER A 62 5.07 5.20 13.20
CA SER A 62 3.71 5.60 12.81
C SER A 62 3.56 6.06 11.36
N GLU A 63 4.20 5.36 10.43
CA GLU A 63 3.97 5.59 9.00
C GLU A 63 2.88 4.64 8.48
N ASN A 64 2.03 5.14 7.57
CA ASN A 64 1.09 4.33 6.80
C ASN A 64 1.73 4.04 5.44
N PRO A 65 2.56 2.97 5.31
CA PRO A 65 3.32 2.75 4.10
C PRO A 65 2.35 2.45 2.96
N LYS A 66 2.74 2.91 1.76
CA LYS A 66 2.05 2.51 0.54
C LYS A 66 2.73 1.26 -0.01
N PHE A 67 1.96 0.21 -0.23
CA PHE A 67 2.43 -1.01 -0.86
C PHE A 67 1.44 -1.41 -1.95
N LEU A 68 1.94 -1.55 -3.19
CA LEU A 68 1.13 -1.91 -4.37
C LEU A 68 -0.14 -1.06 -4.48
N GLY A 69 -0.02 0.27 -4.36
CA GLY A 69 -1.16 1.18 -4.47
C GLY A 69 -2.15 1.20 -3.30
N LEU A 70 -1.99 0.33 -2.30
CA LEU A 70 -2.75 0.32 -1.05
C LEU A 70 -1.99 1.06 0.04
N THR A 71 -2.73 1.80 0.87
CA THR A 71 -2.16 2.43 2.07
C THR A 71 -2.39 1.47 3.22
N LEU A 72 -1.32 0.89 3.75
CA LEU A 72 -1.42 -0.05 4.86
C LEU A 72 -1.51 0.73 6.16
N ASP A 73 -2.56 0.46 6.92
CA ASP A 73 -2.79 1.08 8.23
C ASP A 73 -2.23 0.16 9.33
N PRO A 74 -1.31 0.64 10.19
CA PRO A 74 -0.75 -0.12 11.31
C PRO A 74 -1.79 -0.75 12.25
N THR A 75 -2.96 -0.13 12.37
CA THR A 75 -4.09 -0.59 13.18
C THR A 75 -5.11 -1.41 12.40
N LEU A 76 -4.87 -1.63 11.10
CA LEU A 76 -5.76 -2.34 10.18
C LEU A 76 -7.18 -1.76 10.13
N CYS A 77 -7.34 -0.47 10.46
CA CYS A 77 -8.62 0.23 10.38
C CYS A 77 -8.90 0.81 8.99
N TRP A 78 -7.89 0.84 8.10
CA TRP A 78 -7.97 1.30 6.70
C TRP A 78 -8.42 2.75 6.51
N HIS A 79 -8.45 3.56 7.57
CA HIS A 79 -9.03 4.91 7.53
C HIS A 79 -8.33 5.81 6.51
N GLN A 80 -7.00 5.84 6.53
CA GLN A 80 -6.22 6.65 5.58
C GLN A 80 -6.37 6.17 4.13
N HIS A 81 -6.46 4.86 3.94
CA HIS A 81 -6.72 4.30 2.61
C HIS A 81 -8.09 4.72 2.07
N ILE A 82 -9.13 4.63 2.91
CA ILE A 82 -10.51 5.00 2.56
C ILE A 82 -10.61 6.49 2.23
N ILE A 83 -9.93 7.38 2.97
CA ILE A 83 -9.88 8.81 2.66
C ILE A 83 -9.28 9.03 1.26
N GLY A 84 -8.14 8.40 0.98
CA GLY A 84 -7.49 8.50 -0.33
C GLY A 84 -8.36 7.96 -1.47
N LEU A 85 -9.03 6.83 -1.24
CA LEU A 85 -9.95 6.22 -2.20
C LEU A 85 -11.16 7.12 -2.47
N LYS A 86 -11.77 7.70 -1.42
CA LYS A 86 -12.89 8.64 -1.53
C LYS A 86 -12.56 9.81 -2.46
N ILE A 87 -11.35 10.38 -2.35
CA ILE A 87 -10.92 11.49 -3.22
C ILE A 87 -10.86 11.03 -4.68
N LYS A 88 -10.28 9.85 -4.96
CA LYS A 88 -10.23 9.29 -6.33
C LYS A 88 -11.64 9.07 -6.89
N LEU A 89 -12.51 8.40 -6.13
CA LEU A 89 -13.89 8.13 -6.53
C LEU A 89 -14.71 9.41 -6.75
N SER A 90 -14.48 10.45 -5.96
CA SER A 90 -15.17 11.74 -6.12
C SER A 90 -14.80 12.41 -7.45
N ARG A 91 -13.52 12.35 -7.84
CA ARG A 91 -13.05 12.82 -9.16
C ARG A 91 -13.64 11.99 -10.29
N SER A 92 -13.71 10.67 -10.13
CA SER A 92 -14.34 9.77 -11.10
C SER A 92 -15.83 10.08 -11.27
N ILE A 93 -16.58 10.34 -10.19
CA ILE A 93 -18.00 10.74 -10.26
C ILE A 93 -18.15 12.05 -11.03
N TYR A 94 -17.30 13.04 -10.74
CA TYR A 94 -17.33 14.31 -11.48
C TYR A 94 -17.08 14.11 -12.97
N ALA A 95 -16.07 13.31 -13.34
CA ALA A 95 -15.78 12.96 -14.72
C ALA A 95 -16.96 12.26 -15.41
N LEU A 96 -17.57 11.26 -14.76
CA LEU A 96 -18.75 10.57 -15.28
C LEU A 96 -19.93 11.52 -15.52
N ARG A 97 -20.20 12.44 -14.58
CA ARG A 97 -21.27 13.45 -14.73
C ARG A 97 -21.04 14.35 -15.94
N ARG A 98 -19.78 14.70 -16.22
CA ARG A 98 -19.43 15.51 -17.40
C ARG A 98 -19.61 14.71 -18.69
N LEU A 99 -19.21 13.43 -18.69
CA LEU A 99 -19.33 12.56 -19.85
C LEU A 99 -20.78 12.23 -20.21
N CYS A 100 -21.71 12.21 -19.24
CA CYS A 100 -23.13 11.91 -19.48
C CYS A 100 -23.82 12.80 -20.54
N GLY A 101 -23.31 14.01 -20.78
CA GLY A 101 -23.82 14.89 -21.86
C GLY A 101 -23.19 14.65 -23.22
N GLU A 102 -22.09 13.89 -23.28
CA GLU A 102 -21.22 13.75 -24.46
C GLU A 102 -21.23 12.32 -25.04
N LEU A 103 -21.55 11.31 -24.24
CA LEU A 103 -21.50 9.90 -24.63
C LEU A 103 -22.88 9.24 -24.55
N ASP A 104 -23.05 8.20 -25.36
CA ASP A 104 -24.18 7.28 -25.27
C ASP A 104 -24.08 6.37 -24.04
N GLN A 105 -25.15 5.61 -23.76
CA GLN A 105 -25.22 4.75 -22.58
C GLN A 105 -24.06 3.74 -22.51
N ASN A 106 -23.62 3.21 -23.65
CA ASN A 106 -22.51 2.25 -23.72
C ASN A 106 -21.17 2.94 -23.42
N GLY A 107 -20.95 4.15 -23.94
CA GLY A 107 -19.79 4.97 -23.63
C GLY A 107 -19.69 5.30 -22.14
N ILE A 108 -20.80 5.71 -21.50
CA ILE A 108 -20.83 5.97 -20.05
C ILE A 108 -20.54 4.73 -19.24
N ARG A 109 -21.12 3.58 -19.61
CA ARG A 109 -20.86 2.31 -18.93
C ARG A 109 -19.38 1.92 -19.03
N THR A 110 -18.78 2.09 -20.20
CA THR A 110 -17.36 1.82 -20.43
C THR A 110 -16.48 2.76 -19.57
N ALA A 111 -16.80 4.06 -19.56
CA ALA A 111 -16.12 5.03 -18.72
C ALA A 111 -16.22 4.68 -17.24
N TYR A 112 -17.40 4.29 -16.74
CA TYR A 112 -17.61 3.85 -15.36
C TYR A 112 -16.68 2.70 -15.00
N PHE A 113 -16.59 1.67 -15.84
CA PHE A 113 -15.70 0.54 -15.59
C PHE A 113 -14.23 0.98 -15.57
N GLY A 114 -13.82 1.84 -16.50
CA GLY A 114 -12.43 2.29 -16.61
C GLY A 114 -11.96 3.20 -15.47
N ILE A 115 -12.82 4.12 -14.98
CA ILE A 115 -12.37 5.20 -14.08
C ILE A 115 -12.96 5.12 -12.67
N PHE A 116 -14.05 4.37 -12.46
CA PHE A 116 -14.65 4.20 -11.13
C PHE A 116 -14.47 2.78 -10.61
N GLN A 117 -14.92 1.78 -11.39
CA GLN A 117 -14.89 0.39 -10.95
C GLN A 117 -13.46 -0.09 -10.67
N THR A 118 -12.52 0.24 -11.54
CA THR A 118 -11.09 -0.09 -11.36
C THR A 118 -10.55 0.37 -10.01
N HIS A 119 -10.97 1.52 -9.49
CA HIS A 119 -10.54 2.03 -8.19
C HIS A 119 -11.22 1.34 -7.01
N ILE A 120 -12.53 1.06 -7.10
CA ILE A 120 -13.27 0.46 -5.98
C ILE A 120 -12.97 -1.03 -5.82
N THR A 121 -12.69 -1.75 -6.92
CA THR A 121 -12.43 -3.20 -6.87
C THR A 121 -10.98 -3.55 -6.58
N TYR A 122 -10.06 -2.61 -6.78
CA TYR A 122 -8.64 -2.86 -6.55
C TYR A 122 -8.37 -3.15 -5.07
N GLY A 123 -7.82 -4.34 -4.78
CA GLY A 123 -7.50 -4.78 -3.43
C GLY A 123 -8.66 -5.39 -2.62
N LEU A 124 -9.85 -5.57 -3.21
CA LEU A 124 -10.99 -6.21 -2.52
C LEU A 124 -10.98 -7.75 -2.58
N ALA A 125 -10.39 -8.33 -3.62
CA ALA A 125 -10.22 -9.77 -3.76
C ALA A 125 -8.72 -10.07 -3.75
N VAL A 126 -8.24 -10.58 -2.62
CA VAL A 126 -6.97 -11.29 -2.49
C VAL A 126 -7.26 -12.56 -1.71
#